data_AF-A0A9D6JGW5-F1
#
_entry.id   AF-A0A9D6JGW5-F1
#
_cell.length_a   1.000
_cell.length_b   1.000
_cell.length_c   1.000
_cell.angle_alpha   90.00
_cell.angle_beta   90.00
_cell.angle_gamma   90.00
#
_symmetry.space_group_name_H-M   'P 1'
#
loop_
_entity.id
_entity.type
_entity.pdbx_description
1 polymer ?
#
loop_
_entity_poly.entity_id
_entity_poly.type
_entity_poly.pdbx_seq_one_letter_code
_entity_poly.pdbx_strand_id
1 'polypeptide(L)'
;MFRIGIDVGGTFTDLVAVDDSGRVVLAKSVSTPKDPSLGVMEGLGLLAAELGRDPASLLADTERIVHGTTVATNALLERKGAKVGLLTTQGHRDVIEMREGLKHDRYNLRMPPPIPLVPRALRIGVQERMRFDGTVETLLSRASLAAGIRRLRQAGVETVAVCYLHAYRDPRHELATREAVAKRMPEAYISLSSEVLPQIKEYERVCTTVVNAYVGPALSRYLKRLAERLRAGGYRGDVLIMQSHGGVAPIVDSVRLAAGAILSGPAGGSAGSRYCARLLSEGNLISFDMGGTSTDISLLEGGEPQLTGDKAVGGYKVALPSIDIHTLGAGGGSIARVDPGGILHVGPESAGADPGPACYDKGGTAATVTDANLVLGYLDPA
;
A
#
# COMPACT_ATOMS: atom_id res chain seq x y z
N MET A 1 -19.99 3.00 23.75
CA MET A 1 -19.42 2.19 22.65
C MET A 1 -18.01 2.65 22.37
N PHE A 2 -17.21 1.83 21.68
CA PHE A 2 -15.82 2.13 21.33
C PHE A 2 -15.63 2.35 19.83
N ARG A 3 -14.69 3.21 19.48
CA ARG A 3 -14.14 3.39 18.13
C ARG A 3 -12.68 3.01 18.18
N ILE A 4 -12.27 2.03 17.38
CA ILE A 4 -10.92 1.49 17.42
C ILE A 4 -10.17 1.83 16.14
N GLY A 5 -9.02 2.50 16.27
CA GLY A 5 -8.03 2.69 15.21
C GLY A 5 -6.90 1.69 15.37
N ILE A 6 -6.44 1.10 14.26
CA ILE A 6 -5.38 0.09 14.25
C ILE A 6 -4.44 0.44 13.12
N ASP A 7 -3.13 0.52 13.38
CA ASP A 7 -2.11 0.62 12.34
C ASP A 7 -1.11 -0.53 12.45
N VAL A 8 -0.98 -1.31 11.38
CA VAL A 8 -0.03 -2.42 11.30
C VAL A 8 1.20 -1.97 10.53
N GLY A 9 2.25 -1.63 11.29
CA GLY A 9 3.59 -1.35 10.80
C GLY A 9 4.46 -2.60 10.67
N GLY A 10 5.71 -2.39 10.26
CA GLY A 10 6.70 -3.47 10.10
C GLY A 10 7.22 -4.04 11.42
N THR A 11 7.29 -3.22 12.47
CA THR A 11 7.86 -3.61 13.78
C THR A 11 6.77 -3.81 14.83
N PHE A 12 5.80 -2.90 14.88
CA PHE A 12 4.73 -2.92 15.87
C PHE A 12 3.37 -2.74 15.20
N THR A 13 2.34 -3.22 15.91
CA THR A 13 0.95 -2.91 15.65
C THR A 13 0.47 -1.95 16.74
N ASP A 14 0.05 -0.76 16.33
CA ASP A 14 -0.42 0.30 17.21
C ASP A 14 -1.95 0.33 17.21
N LEU A 15 -2.56 0.41 18.40
CA LEU A 15 -4.00 0.44 18.57
C LEU A 15 -4.42 1.61 19.45
N VAL A 16 -5.54 2.21 19.10
CA VAL A 16 -6.20 3.24 19.90
C VAL A 16 -7.68 2.92 20.03
N ALA A 17 -8.21 2.93 21.24
CA ALA A 17 -9.65 2.94 21.51
C ALA A 17 -10.07 4.32 22.02
N VAL A 18 -11.19 4.81 21.51
CA VAL A 18 -11.88 6.01 22.02
C VAL A 18 -13.29 5.62 22.39
N ASP A 19 -13.72 5.91 23.62
CA ASP A 19 -15.10 5.73 24.06
C ASP A 19 -15.95 7.00 23.87
N ASP A 20 -17.26 6.91 24.15
CA ASP A 20 -18.19 8.03 23.99
C ASP A 20 -17.97 9.17 25.01
N SER A 21 -17.21 8.93 26.09
CA SER A 21 -16.78 9.99 27.02
C SER A 21 -15.55 10.74 26.51
N GLY A 22 -14.90 10.24 25.45
CA GLY A 22 -13.65 10.76 24.92
C GLY A 22 -12.42 10.17 25.61
N ARG A 23 -12.55 9.13 26.44
CA ARG A 23 -11.39 8.45 27.02
C ARG A 23 -10.63 7.76 25.91
N VAL A 24 -9.33 8.04 25.84
CA VAL A 24 -8.39 7.43 24.90
C VAL A 24 -7.56 6.39 25.63
N VAL A 25 -7.48 5.19 25.07
CA VAL A 25 -6.60 4.12 25.54
C VAL A 25 -5.76 3.61 24.38
N LEU A 26 -4.47 3.41 24.62
CA LEU A 26 -3.50 2.96 23.64
C LEU A 26 -3.02 1.56 24.00
N ALA A 27 -2.76 0.75 22.99
CA ALA A 27 -2.07 -0.52 23.15
C ALA A 27 -1.09 -0.71 22.00
N LYS A 28 -0.01 -1.44 22.28
CA LYS A 28 1.04 -1.72 21.30
C LYS A 28 1.44 -3.18 21.42
N SER A 29 1.37 -3.90 20.31
CA SER A 29 1.83 -5.29 20.21
C SER A 29 2.95 -5.41 19.18
N VAL A 30 3.70 -6.51 19.25
CA VAL A 30 4.73 -6.80 18.26
C VAL A 30 4.07 -7.25 16.96
N SER A 31 4.52 -6.74 15.81
CA SER A 31 4.01 -7.21 14.52
C SER A 31 4.37 -8.67 14.29
N THR A 32 3.44 -9.41 13.68
CA THR A 32 3.65 -10.79 13.21
C THR A 32 3.69 -10.83 11.67
N PRO A 33 4.84 -10.61 11.00
CA PRO A 33 4.91 -10.45 9.54
C PRO A 33 4.30 -11.62 8.74
N LYS A 34 4.38 -12.85 9.26
CA LYS A 34 3.80 -14.05 8.61
C LYS A 34 2.26 -14.03 8.60
N ASP A 35 1.66 -13.47 9.64
CA ASP A 35 0.21 -13.29 9.76
C ASP A 35 -0.07 -12.06 10.65
N PRO A 36 -0.17 -10.85 10.06
CA PRO A 36 -0.35 -9.64 10.85
C PRO A 36 -1.69 -9.59 11.60
N SER A 37 -2.65 -10.46 11.24
CA SER A 37 -3.92 -10.54 11.94
C SER A 37 -3.77 -11.06 13.37
N LEU A 38 -2.69 -11.80 13.68
CA LEU A 38 -2.37 -12.23 15.04
C LEU A 38 -1.95 -11.06 15.92
N GLY A 39 -1.02 -10.23 15.45
CA GLY A 39 -0.59 -9.02 16.18
C GLY A 39 -1.74 -8.07 16.46
N VAL A 40 -2.71 -7.95 15.54
CA VAL A 40 -3.95 -7.20 15.77
C VAL A 40 -4.78 -7.81 16.91
N MET A 41 -4.99 -9.13 16.92
CA MET A 41 -5.78 -9.78 17.98
C MET A 41 -5.07 -9.71 19.35
N GLU A 42 -3.76 -9.83 19.38
CA GLU A 42 -2.95 -9.63 20.59
C GLU A 42 -3.08 -8.20 21.11
N GLY A 43 -2.95 -7.21 20.22
CA GLY A 43 -3.12 -5.80 20.56
C GLY A 43 -4.52 -5.49 21.10
N LEU A 44 -5.57 -6.09 20.53
CA LEU A 44 -6.94 -5.98 21.06
C LEU A 44 -7.07 -6.61 22.45
N GLY A 45 -6.33 -7.69 22.73
CA GLY A 45 -6.26 -8.30 24.05
C GLY A 45 -5.63 -7.37 25.10
N LEU A 46 -4.50 -6.74 24.75
CA LEU A 46 -3.83 -5.74 25.58
C LEU A 46 -4.73 -4.52 25.83
N LEU A 47 -5.41 -4.04 24.78
CA LEU A 47 -6.34 -2.92 24.86
C LEU A 47 -7.53 -3.23 25.79
N ALA A 48 -8.06 -4.45 25.73
CA ALA A 48 -9.13 -4.90 26.61
C ALA A 48 -8.66 -4.97 28.08
N ALA A 49 -7.45 -5.49 28.33
CA ALA A 49 -6.87 -5.56 29.66
C ALA A 49 -6.71 -4.16 30.30
N GLU A 50 -6.22 -3.18 29.53
CA GLU A 50 -6.08 -1.78 29.99
C GLU A 50 -7.43 -1.12 30.28
N LEU A 51 -8.48 -1.55 29.58
CA LEU A 51 -9.86 -1.14 29.83
C LEU A 51 -10.55 -1.93 30.95
N GLY A 52 -9.89 -2.92 31.56
CA GLY A 52 -10.46 -3.81 32.58
C GLY A 52 -11.60 -4.69 32.05
N ARG A 53 -11.53 -5.06 30.76
CA ARG A 53 -12.57 -5.83 30.04
C ARG A 53 -11.99 -7.11 29.47
N ASP A 54 -12.85 -8.08 29.19
CA ASP A 54 -12.47 -9.19 28.32
C ASP A 54 -12.52 -8.76 26.82
N PRO A 55 -11.71 -9.38 25.94
CA PRO A 55 -11.67 -9.00 24.53
C PRO A 55 -13.01 -9.13 23.79
N ALA A 56 -13.84 -10.12 24.16
CA ALA A 56 -15.11 -10.34 23.48
C ALA A 56 -16.13 -9.24 23.85
N SER A 57 -16.17 -8.81 25.11
CA SER A 57 -16.97 -7.65 25.55
C SER A 57 -16.51 -6.37 24.84
N LEU A 58 -15.19 -6.12 24.76
CA LEU A 58 -14.68 -4.96 24.02
C LEU A 58 -15.15 -4.95 22.57
N LEU A 59 -15.02 -6.09 21.87
CA LEU A 59 -15.42 -6.21 20.47
C LEU A 59 -16.93 -6.10 20.28
N ALA A 60 -17.74 -6.63 21.20
CA ALA A 60 -19.19 -6.48 21.17
C ALA A 60 -19.64 -5.02 21.32
N ASP A 61 -18.94 -4.25 22.17
CA ASP A 61 -19.21 -2.83 22.42
C ASP A 61 -18.50 -1.88 21.43
N THR A 62 -17.83 -2.42 20.41
CA THR A 62 -17.13 -1.62 19.39
C THR A 62 -18.08 -1.29 18.24
N GLU A 63 -18.29 0.00 17.99
CA GLU A 63 -19.10 0.52 16.89
C GLU A 63 -18.36 0.35 15.55
N ARG A 64 -17.07 0.69 15.51
CA ARG A 64 -16.28 0.78 14.27
C ARG A 64 -14.81 0.45 14.51
N ILE A 65 -14.25 -0.29 13.56
CA ILE A 65 -12.80 -0.51 13.45
C ILE A 65 -12.29 0.16 12.18
N VAL A 66 -11.29 1.03 12.31
CA VAL A 66 -10.52 1.60 11.19
C VAL A 66 -9.13 1.00 11.21
N HIS A 67 -8.72 0.41 10.10
CA HIS A 67 -7.53 -0.41 10.00
C HIS A 67 -6.59 0.08 8.90
N GLY A 68 -5.42 0.60 9.29
CA GLY A 68 -4.27 0.86 8.43
C GLY A 68 -3.35 -0.35 8.35
N THR A 69 -2.73 -0.55 7.18
CA THR A 69 -1.82 -1.67 6.97
C THR A 69 -0.74 -1.37 5.95
N THR A 70 0.46 -1.87 6.22
CA THR A 70 1.61 -1.81 5.30
C THR A 70 1.73 -3.03 4.37
N VAL A 71 0.81 -4.01 4.44
CA VAL A 71 0.90 -5.27 3.67
C VAL A 71 1.03 -5.05 2.17
N ALA A 72 0.21 -4.15 1.58
CA ALA A 72 0.26 -3.86 0.15
C ALA A 72 1.59 -3.17 -0.23
N THR A 73 2.03 -2.20 0.57
CA THR A 73 3.29 -1.48 0.39
C THR A 73 4.48 -2.44 0.43
N ASN A 74 4.56 -3.29 1.46
CA ASN A 74 5.68 -4.22 1.65
C ASN A 74 5.71 -5.28 0.54
N ALA A 75 4.56 -5.81 0.13
CA ALA A 75 4.48 -6.75 -0.98
C ALA A 75 5.07 -6.16 -2.29
N LEU A 76 4.82 -4.86 -2.54
CA LEU A 76 5.38 -4.15 -3.69
C LEU A 76 6.89 -3.90 -3.55
N LEU A 77 7.33 -3.32 -2.42
CA LEU A 77 8.72 -2.95 -2.19
C LEU A 77 9.65 -4.17 -2.13
N GLU A 78 9.24 -5.22 -1.41
CA GLU A 78 10.01 -6.46 -1.28
C GLU A 78 9.89 -7.38 -2.51
N ARG A 79 9.08 -6.99 -3.49
CA ARG A 79 8.75 -7.80 -4.68
C ARG A 79 8.27 -9.22 -4.30
N LYS A 80 7.41 -9.31 -3.28
CA LYS A 80 6.75 -10.55 -2.82
C LYS A 80 5.25 -10.58 -3.15
N GLY A 81 4.84 -9.91 -4.21
CA GLY A 81 3.48 -9.96 -4.72
C GLY A 81 3.22 -11.19 -5.59
N ALA A 82 2.01 -11.27 -6.12
CA ALA A 82 1.58 -12.42 -6.93
C ALA A 82 2.18 -12.41 -8.34
N LYS A 83 2.26 -13.58 -8.96
CA LYS A 83 2.68 -13.68 -10.37
C LYS A 83 1.59 -13.16 -11.30
N VAL A 84 1.79 -11.95 -11.84
CA VAL A 84 0.83 -11.25 -12.71
C VAL A 84 1.02 -11.62 -14.19
N GLY A 85 -0.09 -11.83 -14.90
CA GLY A 85 -0.19 -11.79 -16.35
C GLY A 85 -0.91 -10.52 -16.81
N LEU A 86 -0.50 -9.97 -17.95
CA LEU A 86 -1.10 -8.76 -18.52
C LEU A 86 -1.74 -9.07 -19.87
N LEU A 87 -3.03 -8.73 -20.03
CA LEU A 87 -3.73 -8.71 -21.29
C LEU A 87 -3.85 -7.25 -21.76
N THR A 88 -3.34 -6.95 -22.95
CA THR A 88 -3.43 -5.61 -23.55
C THR A 88 -4.05 -5.68 -24.93
N THR A 89 -4.40 -4.51 -25.48
CA THR A 89 -4.66 -4.38 -26.90
C THR A 89 -3.46 -4.84 -27.72
N GLN A 90 -3.71 -5.55 -28.82
CA GLN A 90 -2.69 -6.03 -29.73
C GLN A 90 -1.77 -4.87 -30.13
N GLY A 91 -0.46 -5.09 -30.05
CA GLY A 91 0.56 -4.07 -30.33
C GLY A 91 0.92 -3.15 -29.15
N HIS A 92 0.23 -3.23 -28.01
CA HIS A 92 0.41 -2.28 -26.88
C HIS A 92 1.05 -2.91 -25.63
N ARG A 93 1.46 -4.18 -25.72
CA ARG A 93 2.02 -4.95 -24.59
C ARG A 93 3.34 -4.41 -24.01
N ASP A 94 4.00 -3.49 -24.71
CA ASP A 94 5.32 -2.96 -24.36
C ASP A 94 5.29 -1.61 -23.64
N VAL A 95 4.11 -1.05 -23.39
CA VAL A 95 3.94 0.24 -22.69
C VAL A 95 4.61 0.30 -21.32
N ILE A 96 4.65 -0.82 -20.57
CA ILE A 96 5.33 -0.88 -19.26
C ILE A 96 6.85 -0.66 -19.39
N GLU A 97 7.42 -1.10 -20.51
CA GLU A 97 8.86 -1.09 -20.74
C GLU A 97 9.30 0.20 -21.44
N MET A 98 8.49 0.70 -22.38
CA MET A 98 8.67 2.00 -23.01
C MET A 98 8.46 3.15 -22.03
N ARG A 99 7.53 2.99 -21.08
CA ARG A 99 7.13 4.02 -20.12
C ARG A 99 6.70 5.28 -20.87
N GLU A 100 7.03 6.45 -20.34
CA GLU A 100 6.90 7.75 -21.00
C GLU A 100 8.25 8.21 -21.63
N GLY A 101 9.22 7.31 -21.78
CA GLY A 101 10.59 7.67 -22.22
C GLY A 101 11.44 8.38 -21.17
N LEU A 102 10.95 8.51 -19.93
CA LEU A 102 11.61 9.22 -18.84
C LEU A 102 12.52 8.30 -18.00
N LYS A 103 13.75 8.78 -17.70
CA LYS A 103 14.64 8.19 -16.69
C LYS A 103 14.44 8.88 -15.35
N HIS A 104 14.53 8.12 -14.27
CA HIS A 104 14.46 8.66 -12.91
C HIS A 104 15.64 9.61 -12.65
N ASP A 105 16.85 9.13 -12.92
CA ASP A 105 18.04 9.96 -12.98
C ASP A 105 18.33 10.30 -14.45
N ARG A 106 18.01 11.54 -14.84
CA ARG A 106 18.17 12.01 -16.22
C ARG A 106 19.64 12.14 -16.63
N TYR A 107 20.55 12.30 -15.67
CA TYR A 107 21.97 12.50 -15.93
C TYR A 107 22.77 11.19 -15.89
N ASN A 108 22.24 10.14 -15.24
CA ASN A 108 22.84 8.81 -15.29
C ASN A 108 22.50 8.07 -16.59
N LEU A 109 23.33 8.27 -17.61
CA LEU A 109 23.17 7.62 -18.92
C LEU A 109 23.25 6.09 -18.86
N ARG A 110 23.98 5.54 -17.87
CA ARG A 110 24.21 4.10 -17.67
C ARG A 110 23.18 3.43 -16.74
N MET A 111 22.14 4.15 -16.33
CA MET A 111 21.09 3.60 -15.49
C MET A 111 20.47 2.35 -16.16
N PRO A 112 20.47 1.17 -15.49
CA PRO A 112 19.84 -0.01 -16.04
C PRO A 112 18.32 0.21 -16.16
N PRO A 113 17.65 -0.44 -17.13
CA PRO A 113 16.20 -0.40 -17.20
C PRO A 113 15.61 -1.02 -15.92
N PRO A 114 14.48 -0.50 -15.42
CA PRO A 114 13.78 -1.11 -14.29
C PRO A 114 13.38 -2.55 -14.65
N ILE A 115 13.44 -3.46 -13.68
CA ILE A 115 12.87 -4.80 -13.86
C ILE A 115 11.36 -4.70 -13.65
N PRO A 116 10.51 -4.94 -14.66
CA PRO A 116 9.06 -4.76 -14.58
C PRO A 116 8.35 -5.87 -13.78
N LEU A 117 7.21 -5.57 -13.14
CA LEU A 117 6.42 -6.55 -12.36
C LEU A 117 5.89 -7.69 -13.23
N VAL A 118 5.59 -7.40 -14.49
CA VAL A 118 5.13 -8.40 -15.47
C VAL A 118 6.26 -8.62 -16.47
N PRO A 119 6.93 -9.79 -16.45
CA PRO A 119 7.89 -10.14 -17.48
C PRO A 119 7.26 -10.11 -18.87
N ARG A 120 8.02 -9.72 -19.89
CA ARG A 120 7.52 -9.58 -21.27
C ARG A 120 6.79 -10.82 -21.78
N ALA A 121 7.24 -12.02 -21.41
CA ALA A 121 6.64 -13.29 -21.83
C ALA A 121 5.20 -13.51 -21.30
N LEU A 122 4.80 -12.78 -20.26
CA LEU A 122 3.48 -12.81 -19.63
C LEU A 122 2.61 -11.60 -20.01
N ARG A 123 3.04 -10.79 -20.98
CA ARG A 123 2.26 -9.69 -21.56
C ARG A 123 1.73 -10.11 -22.92
N ILE A 124 0.42 -10.28 -23.03
CA ILE A 124 -0.23 -10.84 -24.21
C ILE A 124 -1.11 -9.77 -24.86
N GLY A 125 -0.86 -9.51 -26.14
CA GLY A 125 -1.78 -8.74 -26.97
C GLY A 125 -3.00 -9.58 -27.33
N VAL A 126 -4.18 -9.01 -27.12
CA VAL A 126 -5.47 -9.56 -27.56
C VAL A 126 -5.94 -8.74 -28.76
N GLN A 127 -6.52 -9.40 -29.75
CA GLN A 127 -7.04 -8.72 -30.93
C GLN A 127 -8.39 -8.10 -30.60
N GLU A 128 -8.36 -6.84 -30.21
CA GLU A 128 -9.52 -5.96 -30.07
C GLU A 128 -9.07 -4.51 -30.26
N ARG A 129 -10.00 -3.60 -30.56
CA ARG A 129 -9.71 -2.16 -30.64
C ARG A 129 -10.96 -1.33 -30.38
N MET A 130 -10.84 -0.40 -29.45
CA MET A 130 -11.81 0.68 -29.22
C MET A 130 -11.22 1.98 -29.79
N ARG A 131 -12.08 2.87 -30.30
CA ARG A 131 -11.72 4.25 -30.63
C ARG A 131 -11.85 5.15 -29.39
N PHE A 132 -11.30 6.36 -29.47
CA PHE A 132 -11.32 7.35 -28.38
C PHE A 132 -12.74 7.79 -27.97
N ASP A 133 -13.70 7.68 -28.88
CA ASP A 133 -15.12 8.00 -28.67
C ASP A 133 -15.92 6.84 -28.05
N GLY A 134 -15.28 5.68 -27.85
CA GLY A 134 -15.91 4.46 -27.32
C GLY A 134 -16.52 3.55 -28.39
N THR A 135 -16.42 3.90 -29.68
CA THR A 135 -16.88 3.00 -30.75
C THR A 135 -15.91 1.83 -30.94
N VAL A 136 -16.45 0.67 -31.34
CA VAL A 136 -15.63 -0.53 -31.58
C VAL A 136 -15.06 -0.47 -32.99
N GLU A 137 -13.73 -0.44 -33.10
CA GLU A 137 -13.01 -0.54 -34.38
C GLU A 137 -12.68 -2.00 -34.72
N THR A 138 -12.34 -2.82 -33.73
CA THR A 138 -12.11 -4.25 -33.91
C THR A 138 -12.77 -4.99 -32.76
N LEU A 139 -13.69 -5.90 -33.08
CA LEU A 139 -14.38 -6.73 -32.10
C LEU A 139 -13.40 -7.56 -31.28
N LEU A 140 -13.74 -7.81 -30.01
CA LEU A 140 -12.97 -8.70 -29.15
C LEU A 140 -12.88 -10.13 -29.73
N SER A 141 -11.70 -10.51 -30.20
CA SER A 141 -11.44 -11.83 -30.77
C SER A 141 -11.39 -12.90 -29.70
N ARG A 142 -12.44 -13.73 -29.65
CA ARG A 142 -12.54 -14.88 -28.74
C ARG A 142 -11.36 -15.86 -28.88
N ALA A 143 -10.84 -16.04 -30.10
CA ALA A 143 -9.74 -16.95 -30.38
C ALA A 143 -8.41 -16.44 -29.78
N SER A 144 -8.08 -15.17 -30.02
CA SER A 144 -6.84 -14.56 -29.48
C SER A 144 -6.88 -14.48 -27.95
N LEU A 145 -8.04 -14.10 -27.38
CA LEU A 145 -8.25 -14.06 -25.95
C LEU A 145 -8.10 -15.45 -25.30
N ALA A 146 -8.74 -16.48 -25.87
CA ALA A 146 -8.62 -17.84 -25.37
C ALA A 146 -7.17 -18.36 -25.43
N ALA A 147 -6.42 -18.01 -26.47
CA ALA A 147 -5.00 -18.35 -26.58
C ALA A 147 -4.16 -17.64 -25.50
N GLY A 148 -4.40 -16.35 -25.26
CA GLY A 148 -3.74 -15.59 -24.21
C GLY A 148 -4.00 -16.16 -22.82
N ILE A 149 -5.27 -16.43 -22.48
CA ILE A 149 -5.65 -17.04 -21.20
C ILE A 149 -4.97 -18.41 -21.01
N ARG A 150 -4.96 -19.26 -22.05
CA ARG A 150 -4.27 -20.56 -21.98
C ARG A 150 -2.78 -20.41 -21.67
N ARG A 151 -2.10 -19.46 -22.32
CA ARG A 151 -0.68 -19.18 -22.10
C ARG A 151 -0.41 -18.68 -20.68
N LEU A 152 -1.22 -17.75 -20.17
CA LEU A 152 -1.09 -17.28 -18.79
C LEU A 152 -1.30 -18.41 -17.78
N ARG A 153 -2.33 -19.25 -18.00
CA ARG A 153 -2.60 -20.42 -17.16
C ARG A 153 -1.46 -21.42 -17.16
N GLN A 154 -0.92 -21.76 -18.34
CA GLN A 154 0.23 -22.67 -18.48
C GLN A 154 1.49 -22.12 -17.79
N ALA A 155 1.63 -20.80 -17.73
CA ALA A 155 2.73 -20.15 -17.03
C ALA A 155 2.52 -20.05 -15.50
N GLY A 156 1.41 -20.56 -14.96
CA GLY A 156 1.12 -20.51 -13.52
C GLY A 156 0.87 -19.09 -13.01
N VAL A 157 0.25 -18.23 -13.83
CA VAL A 157 -0.16 -16.88 -13.43
C VAL A 157 -1.27 -16.97 -12.38
N GLU A 158 -1.10 -16.24 -11.28
CA GLU A 158 -2.06 -16.15 -10.17
C GLU A 158 -3.06 -15.01 -10.38
N THR A 159 -2.64 -13.93 -11.04
CA THR A 159 -3.48 -12.73 -11.22
C THR A 159 -3.41 -12.17 -12.63
N VAL A 160 -4.51 -11.61 -13.11
CA VAL A 160 -4.60 -11.07 -14.48
C VAL A 160 -4.98 -9.59 -14.43
N ALA A 161 -4.08 -8.74 -14.91
CA ALA A 161 -4.37 -7.36 -15.25
C ALA A 161 -4.88 -7.30 -16.69
N VAL A 162 -6.00 -6.61 -16.92
CA VAL A 162 -6.57 -6.37 -18.25
C VAL A 162 -6.54 -4.88 -18.50
N CYS A 163 -5.87 -4.46 -19.57
CA CYS A 163 -5.70 -3.05 -19.92
C CYS A 163 -5.86 -2.87 -21.43
N TYR A 164 -7.08 -2.54 -21.85
CA TYR A 164 -7.36 -2.21 -23.24
C TYR A 164 -7.35 -0.71 -23.47
N LEU A 165 -7.03 -0.30 -24.70
CA LEU A 165 -7.10 1.10 -25.06
C LEU A 165 -8.54 1.60 -24.99
N HIS A 166 -8.70 2.81 -24.46
CA HIS A 166 -9.98 3.50 -24.30
C HIS A 166 -11.03 2.75 -23.46
N ALA A 167 -10.64 1.75 -22.67
CA ALA A 167 -11.54 1.07 -21.74
C ALA A 167 -12.12 1.99 -20.66
N TYR A 168 -11.44 3.12 -20.35
CA TYR A 168 -11.98 4.18 -19.49
C TYR A 168 -13.22 4.86 -20.07
N ARG A 169 -13.41 4.81 -21.39
CA ARG A 169 -14.57 5.39 -22.09
C ARG A 169 -15.68 4.37 -22.24
N ASP A 170 -15.33 3.15 -22.64
CA ASP A 170 -16.27 2.04 -22.73
C ASP A 170 -15.57 0.72 -22.33
N PRO A 171 -15.94 0.13 -21.18
CA PRO A 171 -15.24 -1.03 -20.63
C PRO A 171 -15.69 -2.38 -21.20
N ARG A 172 -16.61 -2.42 -22.18
CA ARG A 172 -17.27 -3.68 -22.60
C ARG A 172 -16.31 -4.82 -22.95
N HIS A 173 -15.17 -4.53 -23.59
CA HIS A 173 -14.17 -5.56 -23.91
C HIS A 173 -13.42 -6.06 -22.67
N GLU A 174 -13.12 -5.17 -21.71
CA GLU A 174 -12.50 -5.57 -20.44
C GLU A 174 -13.46 -6.42 -19.60
N LEU A 175 -14.75 -6.04 -19.54
CA LEU A 175 -15.80 -6.79 -18.85
C LEU A 175 -15.97 -8.21 -19.44
N ALA A 176 -16.08 -8.31 -20.77
CA ALA A 176 -16.14 -9.59 -21.47
C ALA A 176 -14.86 -10.44 -21.27
N THR A 177 -13.71 -9.77 -21.14
CA THR A 177 -12.44 -10.44 -20.84
C THR A 177 -12.42 -10.99 -19.41
N ARG A 178 -12.92 -10.25 -18.42
CA ARG A 178 -13.05 -10.74 -17.03
C ARG A 178 -13.89 -12.00 -16.97
N GLU A 179 -15.08 -11.99 -17.58
CA GLU A 179 -15.94 -13.17 -17.66
C GLU A 179 -15.19 -14.35 -18.29
N ALA A 180 -14.41 -14.06 -19.33
CA ALA A 180 -13.66 -15.09 -20.01
C ALA A 180 -12.54 -15.68 -19.13
N VAL A 181 -11.77 -14.84 -18.44
CA VAL A 181 -10.71 -15.25 -17.52
C VAL A 181 -11.31 -16.04 -16.36
N ALA A 182 -12.36 -15.52 -15.69
CA ALA A 182 -13.01 -16.17 -14.56
C ALA A 182 -13.50 -17.59 -14.90
N LYS A 183 -13.99 -17.82 -16.13
CA LYS A 183 -14.42 -19.16 -16.57
C LYS A 183 -13.26 -20.17 -16.74
N ARG A 184 -12.04 -19.73 -17.06
CA ARG A 184 -10.89 -20.61 -17.37
C ARG A 184 -9.81 -20.62 -16.28
N MET A 185 -9.82 -19.62 -15.41
CA MET A 185 -8.90 -19.41 -14.28
C MET A 185 -9.74 -18.92 -13.08
N PRO A 186 -10.60 -19.77 -12.49
CA PRO A 186 -11.58 -19.35 -11.48
C PRO A 186 -10.96 -18.82 -10.19
N GLU A 187 -9.73 -19.22 -9.87
CA GLU A 187 -9.00 -18.74 -8.70
C GLU A 187 -8.20 -17.46 -8.96
N ALA A 188 -8.14 -17.00 -10.21
CA ALA A 188 -7.33 -15.83 -10.56
C ALA A 188 -7.97 -14.54 -10.03
N TYR A 189 -7.15 -13.72 -9.37
CA TYR A 189 -7.55 -12.35 -9.07
C TYR A 189 -7.46 -11.49 -10.34
N ILE A 190 -8.53 -10.79 -10.68
CA ILE A 190 -8.65 -10.04 -11.94
C ILE A 190 -8.74 -8.55 -11.63
N SER A 191 -7.91 -7.74 -12.29
CA SER A 191 -7.99 -6.28 -12.25
C SER A 191 -8.30 -5.73 -13.63
N LEU A 192 -9.37 -4.95 -13.73
CA LEU A 192 -9.74 -4.23 -14.95
C LEU A 192 -9.26 -2.79 -14.85
N SER A 193 -8.60 -2.31 -15.90
CA SER A 193 -8.08 -0.95 -15.93
C SER A 193 -9.18 0.11 -15.87
N SER A 194 -10.36 -0.20 -16.40
CA SER A 194 -11.55 0.65 -16.30
C SER A 194 -12.13 0.73 -14.88
N GLU A 195 -11.80 -0.20 -13.99
CA GLU A 195 -12.27 -0.20 -12.60
C GLU A 195 -11.21 0.34 -11.62
N VAL A 196 -9.93 0.17 -11.96
CA VAL A 196 -8.80 0.62 -11.15
C VAL A 196 -8.51 2.11 -11.40
N LEU A 197 -8.31 2.50 -12.66
CA LEU A 197 -7.99 3.89 -13.01
C LEU A 197 -8.62 4.26 -14.36
N PRO A 198 -9.92 4.61 -14.40
CA PRO A 198 -10.63 4.97 -15.63
C PRO A 198 -10.23 6.36 -16.16
N GLN A 199 -8.97 6.50 -16.57
CA GLN A 199 -8.40 7.73 -17.12
C GLN A 199 -7.70 7.45 -18.45
N ILE A 200 -7.51 8.51 -19.25
CA ILE A 200 -7.00 8.41 -20.62
C ILE A 200 -5.58 7.85 -20.73
N LYS A 201 -4.66 8.33 -19.89
CA LYS A 201 -3.23 8.05 -20.02
C LYS A 201 -2.93 6.56 -19.82
N GLU A 202 -2.33 5.95 -20.83
CA GLU A 202 -2.16 4.49 -20.90
C GLU A 202 -1.12 3.97 -19.91
N TYR A 203 0.05 4.61 -19.81
CA TYR A 203 1.14 4.12 -18.97
C TYR A 203 0.75 4.11 -17.48
N GLU A 204 0.21 5.21 -16.96
CA GLU A 204 -0.31 5.33 -15.61
C GLU A 204 -1.37 4.27 -15.32
N ARG A 205 -2.34 4.12 -16.23
CA ARG A 205 -3.44 3.18 -16.09
C ARG A 205 -2.96 1.74 -16.07
N VAL A 206 -2.07 1.36 -16.99
CA VAL A 206 -1.49 0.02 -17.04
C VAL A 206 -0.64 -0.26 -15.81
N CYS A 207 0.23 0.67 -15.43
CA CYS A 207 1.12 0.51 -14.29
C CYS A 207 0.32 0.36 -12.97
N THR A 208 -0.67 1.21 -12.75
CA THR A 208 -1.55 1.16 -11.57
C THR A 208 -2.36 -0.13 -11.53
N THR A 209 -2.91 -0.57 -12.67
CA THR A 209 -3.68 -1.83 -12.77
C THR A 209 -2.82 -3.06 -12.51
N VAL A 210 -1.58 -3.05 -13.00
CA VAL A 210 -0.61 -4.11 -12.72
C VAL A 210 -0.23 -4.14 -11.24
N VAL A 211 0.04 -2.99 -10.63
CA VAL A 211 0.33 -2.90 -9.19
C VAL A 211 -0.87 -3.43 -8.38
N ASN A 212 -2.09 -3.05 -8.76
CA ASN A 212 -3.32 -3.56 -8.12
C ASN A 212 -3.41 -5.10 -8.20
N ALA A 213 -3.20 -5.67 -9.39
CA ALA A 213 -3.18 -7.11 -9.60
C ALA A 213 -2.03 -7.82 -8.85
N TYR A 214 -0.93 -7.12 -8.63
CA TYR A 214 0.25 -7.65 -7.97
C TYR A 214 0.07 -7.78 -6.45
N VAL A 215 -0.48 -6.73 -5.81
CA VAL A 215 -0.65 -6.68 -4.34
C VAL A 215 -1.99 -7.22 -3.86
N GLY A 216 -3.00 -7.26 -4.73
CA GLY A 216 -4.38 -7.68 -4.43
C GLY A 216 -4.51 -8.99 -3.67
N PRO A 217 -3.88 -10.11 -4.09
CA PRO A 217 -4.00 -11.37 -3.38
C PRO A 217 -3.43 -11.35 -1.96
N ALA A 218 -2.31 -10.68 -1.75
CA ALA A 218 -1.69 -10.58 -0.42
C ALA A 218 -2.61 -9.81 0.53
N LEU A 219 -3.13 -8.67 0.09
CA LEU A 219 -4.08 -7.87 0.86
C LEU A 219 -5.39 -8.65 1.10
N SER A 220 -5.92 -9.33 0.09
CA SER A 220 -7.14 -10.13 0.19
C SER A 220 -7.03 -11.24 1.25
N ARG A 221 -5.95 -12.05 1.20
CA ARG A 221 -5.71 -13.11 2.19
C ARG A 221 -5.56 -12.56 3.60
N TYR A 222 -4.94 -11.40 3.74
CA TYR A 222 -4.78 -10.74 5.03
C TYR A 222 -6.12 -10.26 5.59
N LEU A 223 -6.84 -9.43 4.84
CA LEU A 223 -8.10 -8.83 5.30
C LEU A 223 -9.19 -9.87 5.53
N LYS A 224 -9.22 -10.96 4.74
CA LYS A 224 -10.13 -12.08 4.98
C LYS A 224 -9.87 -12.74 6.34
N ARG A 225 -8.60 -13.07 6.64
CA ARG A 225 -8.22 -13.67 7.94
C ARG A 225 -8.53 -12.74 9.10
N LEU A 226 -8.25 -11.45 8.95
CA LEU A 226 -8.58 -10.44 9.96
C LEU A 226 -10.10 -10.40 10.23
N ALA A 227 -10.92 -10.32 9.18
CA ALA A 227 -12.38 -10.31 9.31
C ALA A 227 -12.93 -11.57 9.99
N GLU A 228 -12.40 -12.76 9.64
CA GLU A 228 -12.77 -14.02 10.25
C GLU A 228 -12.43 -14.06 11.74
N ARG A 229 -11.22 -13.62 12.12
CA ARG A 229 -10.79 -13.55 13.53
C ARG A 229 -11.61 -12.56 14.34
N LEU A 230 -11.86 -11.36 13.81
CA LEU A 230 -12.67 -10.35 14.48
C LEU A 230 -14.11 -10.84 14.71
N ARG A 231 -14.72 -11.48 13.71
CA ARG A 231 -16.05 -12.10 13.84
C ARG A 231 -16.07 -13.21 14.87
N ALA A 232 -15.07 -14.09 14.86
CA ALA A 232 -14.92 -15.15 15.86
C ALA A 232 -14.73 -14.58 17.27
N GLY A 233 -14.03 -13.45 17.41
CA GLY A 233 -13.84 -12.72 18.66
C GLY A 233 -15.07 -11.94 19.14
N GLY A 234 -16.17 -11.90 18.37
CA GLY A 234 -17.42 -11.26 18.78
C GLY A 234 -17.73 -9.94 18.10
N TYR A 235 -16.85 -9.41 17.24
CA TYR A 235 -17.13 -8.19 16.50
C TYR A 235 -18.26 -8.40 15.48
N ARG A 236 -19.17 -7.44 15.39
CA ARG A 236 -20.34 -7.49 14.48
C ARG A 236 -20.42 -6.30 13.53
N GLY A 237 -19.60 -5.27 13.72
CA GLY A 237 -19.57 -4.10 12.85
C GLY A 237 -18.74 -4.30 11.57
N ASP A 238 -18.63 -3.20 10.82
CA ASP A 238 -17.82 -3.14 9.60
C ASP A 238 -16.37 -2.76 9.89
N VAL A 239 -15.44 -3.54 9.33
CA VAL A 239 -14.02 -3.19 9.33
C VAL A 239 -13.74 -2.30 8.13
N LEU A 240 -13.33 -1.07 8.39
CA LEU A 240 -12.97 -0.08 7.39
C LEU A 240 -11.45 -0.02 7.25
N ILE A 241 -10.95 0.03 6.02
CA ILE A 241 -9.53 0.03 5.71
C ILE A 241 -9.11 1.41 5.27
N MET A 242 -8.03 1.93 5.87
CA MET A 242 -7.44 3.20 5.50
C MET A 242 -6.94 3.16 4.05
N GLN A 243 -7.23 4.20 3.28
CA GLN A 243 -6.79 4.38 1.91
C GLN A 243 -5.73 5.48 1.83
N SER A 244 -4.90 5.44 0.79
CA SER A 244 -3.82 6.39 0.53
C SER A 244 -4.29 7.84 0.41
N HIS A 245 -5.56 8.09 0.08
CA HIS A 245 -6.16 9.41 -0.01
C HIS A 245 -6.74 9.94 1.32
N GLY A 246 -6.48 9.25 2.44
CA GLY A 246 -6.94 9.64 3.78
C GLY A 246 -8.40 9.33 4.10
N GLY A 247 -9.11 8.67 3.18
CA GLY A 247 -10.44 8.11 3.45
C GLY A 247 -10.35 6.65 3.89
N VAL A 248 -11.52 6.05 4.16
CA VAL A 248 -11.64 4.66 4.55
C VAL A 248 -12.65 3.93 3.66
N ALA A 249 -12.45 2.64 3.42
CA ALA A 249 -13.33 1.82 2.59
C ALA A 249 -13.56 0.44 3.21
N PRO A 250 -14.72 -0.22 2.97
CA PRO A 250 -14.91 -1.60 3.40
C PRO A 250 -13.85 -2.54 2.84
N ILE A 251 -13.68 -3.71 3.48
CA ILE A 251 -12.73 -4.75 3.03
C ILE A 251 -12.94 -5.12 1.56
N VAL A 252 -14.19 -5.28 1.12
CA VAL A 252 -14.51 -5.71 -0.26
C VAL A 252 -13.96 -4.70 -1.29
N ASP A 253 -14.18 -3.40 -1.07
CA ASP A 253 -13.69 -2.35 -1.96
C ASP A 253 -12.17 -2.21 -1.89
N SER A 254 -11.59 -2.36 -0.70
CA SER A 254 -10.14 -2.30 -0.50
C SER A 254 -9.42 -3.46 -1.17
N VAL A 255 -10.04 -4.64 -1.21
CA VAL A 255 -9.53 -5.78 -1.97
C VAL A 255 -9.67 -5.54 -3.47
N ARG A 256 -10.75 -4.91 -3.94
CA ARG A 256 -10.94 -4.57 -5.36
C ARG A 256 -9.92 -3.54 -5.84
N LEU A 257 -9.69 -2.48 -5.05
CA LEU A 257 -8.73 -1.41 -5.33
C LEU A 257 -7.53 -1.48 -4.36
N ALA A 258 -6.86 -2.62 -4.31
CA ALA A 258 -5.73 -2.88 -3.42
C ALA A 258 -4.55 -1.91 -3.59
N ALA A 259 -4.36 -1.35 -4.79
CA ALA A 259 -3.36 -0.31 -5.01
C ALA A 259 -3.65 0.97 -4.20
N GLY A 260 -4.92 1.23 -3.85
CA GLY A 260 -5.31 2.35 -2.98
C GLY A 260 -4.93 2.18 -1.52
N ALA A 261 -4.58 0.96 -1.07
CA ALA A 261 -4.07 0.71 0.28
C ALA A 261 -2.55 0.92 0.39
N ILE A 262 -1.85 1.15 -0.72
CA ILE A 262 -0.40 1.41 -0.72
C ILE A 262 -0.15 2.75 -0.04
N LEU A 263 0.72 2.75 0.97
CA LEU A 263 1.05 3.90 1.82
C LEU A 263 -0.19 4.45 2.57
N SER A 264 -1.08 3.55 3.01
CA SER A 264 -2.23 3.90 3.84
C SER A 264 -1.89 4.29 5.29
N GLY A 265 -0.78 3.78 5.85
CA GLY A 265 -0.33 4.13 7.21
C GLY A 265 -0.10 5.64 7.39
N PRO A 266 0.80 6.26 6.61
CA PRO A 266 1.03 7.70 6.66
C PRO A 266 -0.23 8.55 6.37
N ALA A 267 -1.18 8.01 5.60
CA ALA A 267 -2.46 8.68 5.35
C ALA A 267 -3.31 8.81 6.64
N GLY A 268 -3.20 7.87 7.57
CA GLY A 268 -3.81 7.97 8.90
C GLY A 268 -3.25 9.13 9.73
N GLY A 269 -1.93 9.35 9.69
CA GLY A 269 -1.29 10.51 10.33
C GLY A 269 -1.78 11.84 9.79
N SER A 270 -2.06 11.92 8.49
CA SER A 270 -2.66 13.11 7.88
C SER A 270 -4.12 13.32 8.30
N ALA A 271 -4.92 12.26 8.44
CA ALA A 271 -6.26 12.37 9.02
C ALA A 271 -6.23 12.88 10.47
N GLY A 272 -5.24 12.44 11.26
CA GLY A 272 -4.96 12.99 12.59
C GLY A 272 -4.56 14.48 12.52
N SER A 273 -3.72 14.85 11.55
CA SER A 273 -3.30 16.25 11.34
C SER A 273 -4.49 17.16 11.01
N ARG A 274 -5.48 16.70 10.24
CA ARG A 274 -6.73 17.45 9.98
C ARG A 274 -7.55 17.64 11.26
N TYR A 275 -7.54 16.66 12.14
CA TYR A 275 -8.19 16.78 13.44
C TYR A 275 -7.47 17.80 14.33
N CYS A 276 -6.13 17.74 14.39
CA CYS A 276 -5.31 18.74 15.09
C CYS A 276 -5.51 20.16 14.53
N ALA A 277 -5.59 20.33 13.21
CA ALA A 277 -5.88 21.61 12.57
C ALA A 277 -7.17 22.25 13.11
N ARG A 278 -8.24 21.44 13.23
CA ARG A 278 -9.51 21.90 13.81
C ARG A 278 -9.39 22.27 15.29
N LEU A 279 -8.67 21.48 16.08
CA LEU A 279 -8.47 21.76 17.51
C LEU A 279 -7.66 23.03 17.75
N LEU A 280 -6.62 23.25 16.95
CA LEU A 280 -5.75 24.41 17.05
C LEU A 280 -6.35 25.66 16.39
N SER A 281 -7.42 25.52 15.62
CA SER A 281 -7.95 26.57 14.73
C SER A 281 -6.88 27.12 13.79
N GLU A 282 -5.95 26.26 13.35
CA GLU A 282 -4.88 26.57 12.41
C GLU A 282 -4.98 25.63 11.21
N GLY A 283 -5.12 26.19 10.02
CA GLY A 283 -5.32 25.42 8.79
C GLY A 283 -4.02 24.98 8.13
N ASN A 284 -2.92 25.67 8.38
CA ASN A 284 -1.66 25.41 7.69
C ASN A 284 -0.70 24.68 8.63
N LEU A 285 -0.59 23.37 8.45
CA LEU A 285 0.24 22.49 9.28
C LEU A 285 1.21 21.69 8.43
N ILE A 286 2.39 21.43 8.98
CA ILE A 286 3.33 20.44 8.44
C ILE A 286 3.31 19.26 9.40
N SER A 287 2.89 18.10 8.92
CA SER A 287 3.05 16.86 9.68
C SER A 287 4.48 16.35 9.53
N PHE A 288 5.03 15.82 10.63
CA PHE A 288 6.37 15.27 10.67
C PHE A 288 6.32 13.97 11.49
N ASP A 289 6.43 12.84 10.80
CA ASP A 289 6.45 11.52 11.42
C ASP A 289 7.81 10.86 11.15
N MET A 290 8.64 10.78 12.18
CA MET A 290 9.97 10.17 12.09
C MET A 290 9.98 8.81 12.78
N GLY A 291 10.13 7.76 11.99
CA GLY A 291 10.32 6.40 12.46
C GLY A 291 11.80 6.01 12.61
N GLY A 292 12.05 4.71 12.68
CA GLY A 292 13.41 4.15 12.75
C GLY A 292 14.17 4.20 11.41
N THR A 293 13.49 4.18 10.28
CA THR A 293 14.13 4.07 8.95
C THR A 293 13.90 5.28 8.06
N SER A 294 12.79 5.98 8.27
CA SER A 294 12.29 7.03 7.37
C SER A 294 11.53 8.09 8.14
N THR A 295 11.40 9.25 7.51
CA THR A 295 10.58 10.37 7.95
C THR A 295 9.55 10.67 6.88
N ASP A 296 8.28 10.68 7.24
CA ASP A 296 7.17 11.04 6.38
C ASP A 296 6.69 12.47 6.72
N ILE A 297 6.63 13.31 5.70
CA ILE A 297 6.26 14.72 5.82
C ILE A 297 5.09 15.02 4.89
N SER A 298 4.04 15.68 5.39
CA SER A 298 2.94 16.16 4.56
C SER A 298 2.56 17.60 4.90
N LEU A 299 2.08 18.34 3.90
CA LEU A 299 1.56 19.69 4.07
C LEU A 299 0.03 19.66 4.10
N LEU A 300 -0.54 20.29 5.12
CA LEU A 300 -1.95 20.67 5.18
C LEU A 300 -2.05 22.16 4.87
N GLU A 301 -2.94 22.51 3.95
CA GLU A 301 -3.25 23.89 3.58
C GLU A 301 -4.74 24.12 3.78
N GLY A 302 -5.12 25.17 4.53
CA GLY A 302 -6.52 25.44 4.82
C GLY A 302 -7.25 24.31 5.56
N GLY A 303 -6.54 23.47 6.32
CA GLY A 303 -7.08 22.35 7.10
C GLY A 303 -7.23 21.05 6.31
N GLU A 304 -6.83 21.02 5.04
CA GLU A 304 -6.94 19.85 4.17
C GLU A 304 -5.57 19.42 3.61
N PRO A 305 -5.30 18.11 3.52
CA PRO A 305 -4.08 17.61 2.94
C PRO A 305 -4.12 17.71 1.42
N GLN A 306 -2.96 17.99 0.82
CA GLN A 306 -2.82 17.98 -0.63
C GLN A 306 -2.88 16.55 -1.17
N LEU A 307 -3.56 16.36 -2.29
CA LEU A 307 -3.62 15.09 -3.01
C LEU A 307 -2.80 15.14 -4.29
N THR A 308 -2.06 14.08 -4.55
CA THR A 308 -1.30 13.87 -5.79
C THR A 308 -1.65 12.53 -6.43
N GLY A 309 -1.64 12.52 -7.75
CA GLY A 309 -1.70 11.30 -8.57
C GLY A 309 -0.35 10.96 -9.21
N ASP A 310 0.72 11.68 -8.88
CA ASP A 310 2.06 11.46 -9.43
C ASP A 310 2.98 10.79 -8.42
N LYS A 311 2.60 9.58 -8.00
CA LYS A 311 3.36 8.80 -7.01
C LYS A 311 4.13 7.67 -7.65
N ALA A 312 5.38 7.49 -7.22
CA ALA A 312 6.20 6.34 -7.57
C ALA A 312 6.50 5.49 -6.32
N VAL A 313 6.14 4.21 -6.36
CA VAL A 313 6.41 3.25 -5.26
C VAL A 313 7.15 2.05 -5.83
N GLY A 314 8.32 1.72 -5.28
CA GLY A 314 9.15 0.61 -5.78
C GLY A 314 9.59 0.79 -7.24
N GLY A 315 9.65 2.03 -7.74
CA GLY A 315 9.96 2.35 -9.14
C GLY A 315 8.78 2.26 -10.12
N TYR A 316 7.55 2.08 -9.62
CA TYR A 316 6.32 2.00 -10.40
C TYR A 316 5.40 3.18 -10.13
N LYS A 317 4.79 3.70 -11.19
CA LYS A 317 3.80 4.78 -11.08
C LYS A 317 2.48 4.22 -10.57
N VAL A 318 1.97 4.78 -9.48
CA VAL A 318 0.66 4.47 -8.90
C VAL A 318 -0.14 5.76 -8.96
N ALA A 319 -1.02 5.87 -9.95
CA ALA A 319 -1.69 7.13 -10.30
C ALA A 319 -3.08 7.27 -9.66
N LEU A 320 -3.33 6.56 -8.57
CA LEU A 320 -4.50 6.78 -7.74
C LEU A 320 -4.29 8.05 -6.92
N PRO A 321 -5.35 8.85 -6.67
CA PRO A 321 -5.27 9.95 -5.72
C PRO A 321 -4.73 9.45 -4.38
N SER A 322 -3.70 10.13 -3.88
CA SER A 322 -3.06 9.82 -2.61
C SER A 322 -2.61 11.10 -1.94
N ILE A 323 -2.51 11.09 -0.63
CA ILE A 323 -1.96 12.22 0.11
C ILE A 323 -0.52 12.43 -0.35
N ASP A 324 -0.20 13.70 -0.61
CA ASP A 324 1.13 14.13 -0.98
C ASP A 324 2.05 14.06 0.24
N ILE A 325 2.81 12.97 0.29
CA ILE A 325 3.69 12.63 1.40
C ILE A 325 5.09 12.50 0.82
N HIS A 326 5.99 13.33 1.34
CA HIS A 326 7.41 13.24 1.06
C HIS A 326 8.07 12.36 2.11
N THR A 327 8.57 11.20 1.66
CA THR A 327 9.35 10.30 2.50
C THR A 327 10.83 10.57 2.32
N LEU A 328 11.53 10.86 3.41
CA LEU A 328 12.98 10.96 3.48
C LEU A 328 13.55 9.66 4.06
N GLY A 329 14.66 9.16 3.49
CA GLY A 329 15.40 8.00 4.01
C GLY A 329 16.26 8.35 5.23
N ALA A 330 15.68 9.07 6.20
CA ALA A 330 16.31 9.49 7.44
C ALA A 330 15.38 9.12 8.60
N GLY A 331 15.90 8.54 9.67
CA GLY A 331 15.15 8.13 10.84
C GLY A 331 16.07 7.81 12.01
N GLY A 332 15.54 7.27 13.11
CA GLY A 332 16.32 6.97 14.31
C GLY A 332 17.48 6.00 14.07
N GLY A 333 17.29 5.01 13.22
CA GLY A 333 18.31 4.03 12.83
C GLY A 333 19.23 4.47 11.71
N SER A 334 19.13 5.70 11.19
CA SER A 334 20.00 6.17 10.11
C SER A 334 21.46 6.15 10.55
N ILE A 335 22.30 5.49 9.74
CA ILE A 335 23.70 5.24 10.05
C ILE A 335 24.52 6.51 9.78
N ALA A 336 25.28 6.93 10.78
CA ALA A 336 26.26 7.99 10.67
C ALA A 336 27.60 7.40 10.19
N ARG A 337 28.18 8.00 9.15
CA ARG A 337 29.52 7.66 8.63
C ARG A 337 30.29 8.93 8.25
N VAL A 338 31.61 8.88 8.36
CA VAL A 338 32.48 9.93 7.83
C VAL A 338 33.11 9.41 6.55
N ASP A 339 33.01 10.17 5.47
CA ASP A 339 33.63 9.80 4.19
C ASP A 339 35.16 10.07 4.20
N PRO A 340 35.92 9.60 3.20
CA PRO A 340 37.36 9.86 3.12
C PRO A 340 37.76 11.35 3.08
N GLY A 341 36.81 12.25 2.78
CA GLY A 341 37.00 13.70 2.78
C GLY A 341 36.73 14.37 4.13
N GLY A 342 36.34 13.61 5.15
CA GLY A 342 36.02 14.12 6.49
C GLY A 342 34.60 14.67 6.63
N ILE A 343 33.73 14.47 5.63
CA ILE A 343 32.33 14.92 5.69
C ILE A 343 31.49 13.86 6.41
N LEU A 344 30.71 14.29 7.39
CA LEU A 344 29.74 13.45 8.09
C LEU A 344 28.47 13.29 7.24
N HIS A 345 28.11 12.05 6.98
CA HIS A 345 26.87 11.66 6.32
C HIS A 345 25.99 10.88 7.31
N VAL A 346 24.69 11.15 7.31
CA VAL A 346 23.71 10.41 8.10
C VAL A 346 22.63 9.88 7.16
N GLY A 347 22.56 8.56 7.02
CA GLY A 347 21.74 7.90 6.00
C GLY A 347 22.36 7.94 4.58
N PRO A 348 21.62 7.45 3.56
CA PRO A 348 20.27 6.90 3.63
C PRO A 348 20.20 5.48 4.23
N GLU A 349 21.34 4.83 4.46
CA GLU A 349 21.39 3.50 5.09
C GLU A 349 20.86 3.56 6.53
N SER A 350 20.11 2.54 6.93
CA SER A 350 19.54 2.40 8.27
C SER A 350 19.92 1.06 8.88
N ALA A 351 20.12 1.05 10.20
CA ALA A 351 20.34 -0.15 10.99
C ALA A 351 19.05 -0.98 11.21
N GLY A 352 17.88 -0.45 10.84
CA GLY A 352 16.60 -1.13 10.98
C GLY A 352 16.21 -1.37 12.44
N ALA A 353 15.42 -2.43 12.69
CA ALA A 353 15.03 -2.87 14.04
C ALA A 353 15.81 -4.11 14.53
N ASP A 354 16.50 -4.80 13.62
CA ASP A 354 17.30 -6.00 13.88
C ASP A 354 18.52 -6.02 12.93
N PRO A 355 19.76 -5.89 13.42
CA PRO A 355 20.11 -5.76 14.84
C PRO A 355 19.78 -4.38 15.43
N GLY A 356 19.46 -3.38 14.60
CA GLY A 356 19.07 -2.03 15.04
C GLY A 356 20.23 -1.15 15.52
N PRO A 357 19.91 0.03 16.07
CA PRO A 357 20.86 0.90 16.79
C PRO A 357 21.73 0.13 17.78
N ALA A 358 22.97 0.57 17.98
CA ALA A 358 23.89 -0.11 18.89
C ALA A 358 23.35 -0.16 20.34
N CYS A 359 22.63 0.89 20.75
CA CYS A 359 22.00 1.01 22.05
C CYS A 359 20.83 0.06 22.28
N TYR A 360 20.36 -0.68 21.27
CA TYR A 360 19.37 -1.74 21.46
C TYR A 360 19.97 -3.03 22.03
N ASP A 361 21.31 -3.15 22.07
CA ASP A 361 22.05 -4.31 22.58
C ASP A 361 21.65 -5.65 21.92
N LYS A 362 21.36 -5.61 20.61
CA LYS A 362 21.02 -6.79 19.78
C LYS A 362 22.11 -7.15 18.77
N GLY A 363 23.33 -6.65 18.99
CA GLY A 363 24.49 -6.89 18.10
C GLY A 363 24.70 -5.82 17.02
N GLY A 364 23.97 -4.71 17.06
CA GLY A 364 24.19 -3.56 16.19
C GLY A 364 25.50 -2.85 16.57
N THR A 365 26.31 -2.48 15.60
CA THR A 365 27.63 -1.85 15.84
C THR A 365 27.84 -0.52 15.13
N ALA A 366 26.95 -0.16 14.21
CA ALA A 366 27.00 1.12 13.52
C ALA A 366 26.44 2.23 14.43
N ALA A 367 27.05 3.42 14.38
CA ALA A 367 26.51 4.59 15.07
C ALA A 367 25.27 5.12 14.35
N THR A 368 24.19 5.37 15.09
CA THR A 368 22.91 5.82 14.56
C THR A 368 22.39 7.10 15.23
N VAL A 369 21.31 7.69 14.68
CA VAL A 369 20.64 8.86 15.28
C VAL A 369 20.10 8.53 16.68
N THR A 370 19.53 7.34 16.89
CA THR A 370 19.04 6.87 18.20
C THR A 370 20.19 6.74 19.21
N ASP A 371 21.35 6.24 18.78
CA ASP A 371 22.54 6.17 19.65
C ASP A 371 22.97 7.57 20.11
N ALA A 372 22.99 8.53 19.18
CA ALA A 372 23.31 9.92 19.51
C ALA A 372 22.28 10.52 20.48
N ASN A 373 20.98 10.29 20.25
CA ASN A 373 19.91 10.75 21.14
C ASN A 373 20.04 10.16 22.56
N LEU A 374 20.44 8.90 22.68
CA LEU A 374 20.70 8.29 23.98
C LEU A 374 21.91 8.93 24.67
N VAL A 375 23.04 9.07 23.96
CA VAL A 375 24.26 9.69 24.50
C VAL A 375 24.04 11.15 24.93
N LEU A 376 23.21 11.89 24.19
CA LEU A 376 22.83 13.27 24.51
C LEU A 376 21.81 13.37 25.67
N GLY A 377 21.25 12.25 26.12
CA GLY A 377 20.25 12.22 27.19
C GLY A 377 18.83 12.63 26.75
N TYR A 378 18.52 12.55 25.45
CA TYR A 378 17.15 12.75 24.95
C TYR A 378 16.28 11.50 25.14
N LEU A 379 16.89 10.33 25.26
CA LEU A 379 16.21 9.07 25.53
C LEU A 379 16.58 8.58 26.93
N ASP A 380 15.59 8.05 27.65
CA ASP A 380 15.80 7.34 28.91
C ASP A 380 16.27 5.90 28.59
N PRO A 381 17.43 5.45 29.12
CA PRO A 381 17.89 4.07 28.94
C PRO A 381 17.09 3.02 29.72
N ALA A 382 16.23 3.42 30.66
CA ALA A 382 15.54 2.52 31.60
C ALA A 382 14.31 1.79 31.03
#